data_AF-A0A838FKX8-F1
#
_entry.id   AF-A0A838FKX8-F1
#
_cell.length_a   1.000
_cell.length_b   1.000
_cell.length_c   1.000
_cell.angle_alpha   90.00
_cell.angle_beta   90.00
_cell.angle_gamma   90.00
#
_symmetry.space_group_name_H-M   'P 1'
#
loop_
_entity.id
_entity.type
_entity.pdbx_description
1 polymer ?
#
loop_
_entity_poly.entity_id
_entity_poly.type
_entity_poly.pdbx_seq_one_letter_code
_entity_poly.pdbx_strand_id
1 'polypeptide(L)'
;MELSILEKRTHCSPALEQLIRSVRDVVQSGLHPAETGAAVAELLRPWLGAPEFLTPEQMEPTLDGYCQHVLHVESDGSFSVVSLVWLPG
;
A
#
# COMPACT_ATOMS: atom_id res chain seq x y z
N MET A 1 5.34 26.61 -12.90
CA MET A 1 4.87 25.30 -13.41
C MET A 1 5.63 24.22 -12.68
N GLU A 2 5.12 23.54 -11.67
CA GLU A 2 3.99 23.77 -10.76
C GLU A 2 4.40 22.99 -9.51
N LEU A 3 4.42 23.65 -8.36
CA LEU A 3 4.80 23.08 -7.07
C LEU A 3 3.66 22.21 -6.53
N SER A 4 3.36 21.09 -7.21
CA SER A 4 2.14 20.30 -6.94
C SER A 4 2.42 18.82 -6.61
N ILE A 5 3.68 18.44 -6.40
CA ILE A 5 4.07 17.04 -6.09
C ILE A 5 4.32 16.85 -4.58
N LEU A 6 4.39 17.92 -3.78
CA LEU A 6 4.66 17.84 -2.34
C LEU A 6 3.39 18.22 -1.55
N GLU A 7 2.90 17.27 -0.74
CA GLU A 7 1.73 17.36 0.15
C GLU A 7 0.33 17.05 -0.44
N LYS A 8 0.18 15.97 -1.22
CA LYS A 8 -1.00 15.12 -0.93
C LYS A 8 -0.67 14.39 0.36
N ARG A 9 -1.15 14.90 1.50
CA ARG A 9 -1.25 14.09 2.73
C ARG A 9 -2.14 12.91 2.39
N THR A 10 -1.53 11.80 1.97
CA THR A 10 -2.21 10.53 1.78
C THR A 10 -2.82 10.18 3.13
N HIS A 11 -4.14 10.38 3.25
CA HIS A 11 -4.85 10.02 4.46
C HIS A 11 -4.79 8.50 4.55
N CYS A 12 -3.99 8.01 5.49
CA CYS A 12 -3.87 6.59 5.76
C CYS A 12 -5.08 6.19 6.61
N SER A 13 -5.84 5.18 6.18
CA SER A 13 -6.86 4.61 7.06
C SER A 13 -6.16 3.97 8.27
N PRO A 14 -6.80 3.92 9.45
CA PRO A 14 -6.24 3.21 10.60
C PRO A 14 -5.89 1.74 10.29
N ALA A 15 -6.65 1.13 9.38
CA ALA A 15 -6.42 -0.23 8.90
C ALA A 15 -5.13 -0.34 8.07
N LEU A 16 -4.90 0.59 7.15
CA LEU A 16 -3.66 0.64 6.37
C LEU A 16 -2.45 0.93 7.25
N GLU A 17 -2.57 1.82 8.24
CA GLU A 17 -1.50 2.04 9.21
C GLU A 17 -1.17 0.77 10.01
N GLN A 18 -2.20 0.01 10.41
CA GLN A 18 -2.01 -1.25 11.12
C GLN A 18 -1.28 -2.27 10.23
N LEU A 19 -1.66 -2.40 8.96
CA LEU A 19 -0.96 -3.28 8.02
C LEU A 19 0.50 -2.86 7.87
N ILE A 20 0.78 -1.56 7.67
CA ILE A 20 2.16 -1.05 7.52
C ILE A 20 3.03 -1.41 8.72
N ARG A 21 2.51 -1.25 9.94
CA ARG A 21 3.23 -1.64 11.17
C ARG A 21 3.51 -3.15 11.19
N SER A 22 2.51 -3.98 10.92
CA SER A 22 2.68 -5.44 10.94
C SER A 22 3.63 -5.95 9.83
N VAL A 23 3.59 -5.34 8.63
CA VAL A 23 4.54 -5.66 7.55
C VAL A 23 5.96 -5.27 7.96
N ARG A 24 6.15 -4.10 8.58
CA ARG A 24 7.45 -3.68 9.11
C ARG A 24 8.01 -4.71 10.10
N ASP A 25 7.20 -5.18 11.04
CA ASP A 25 7.63 -6.18 12.04
C ASP A 25 8.08 -7.49 11.36
N VAL A 26 7.34 -7.95 10.33
CA VAL A 26 7.72 -9.14 9.55
C VAL A 26 9.01 -8.92 8.78
N VAL A 27 9.18 -7.79 8.10
CA VAL A 27 10.40 -7.48 7.34
C VAL A 27 11.62 -7.37 8.26
N GLN A 28 11.47 -6.76 9.43
CA GLN A 28 12.53 -6.62 10.43
C GLN A 28 12.93 -7.93 11.11
N SER A 29 12.07 -8.96 11.07
CA SER A 29 12.38 -10.27 11.63
C SER A 29 13.45 -11.06 10.86
N GLY A 30 13.83 -10.61 9.65
CA GLY A 30 14.93 -11.19 8.89
C GLY A 30 14.68 -12.60 8.35
N LEU A 31 13.40 -12.97 8.18
CA LEU A 31 12.99 -14.24 7.59
C LEU A 31 13.50 -14.41 6.15
N HIS A 32 13.50 -15.66 5.67
CA HIS A 32 13.77 -15.91 4.26
C HIS A 32 12.70 -15.23 3.38
N PRO A 33 13.03 -14.66 2.20
CA PRO A 33 12.09 -13.88 1.40
C PRO A 33 10.75 -14.59 1.09
N ALA A 34 10.78 -15.91 0.89
CA ALA A 34 9.56 -16.69 0.66
C ALA A 34 8.64 -16.74 1.91
N GLU A 35 9.24 -16.83 3.10
CA GLU A 35 8.52 -16.84 4.38
C GLU A 35 7.98 -15.45 4.70
N THR A 36 8.77 -14.40 4.44
CA THR A 36 8.34 -12.99 4.52
C THR A 36 7.12 -12.77 3.63
N GLY A 37 7.16 -13.21 2.36
CA GLY A 37 6.04 -13.09 1.43
C GLY A 37 4.79 -13.81 1.91
N ALA A 38 4.92 -15.03 2.42
CA ALA A 38 3.80 -15.79 2.97
C ALA A 38 3.19 -15.10 4.21
N ALA A 39 4.02 -14.62 5.13
CA ALA A 39 3.56 -13.92 6.32
C ALA A 39 2.83 -12.61 5.97
N VAL A 40 3.37 -11.82 5.03
CA VAL A 40 2.72 -10.59 4.55
C VAL A 40 1.38 -10.89 3.86
N ALA A 41 1.29 -11.99 3.08
CA ALA A 41 0.03 -12.39 2.46
C ALA A 41 -1.06 -12.71 3.50
N GLU A 42 -0.71 -13.39 4.59
CA GLU A 42 -1.64 -13.66 5.68
C GLU A 42 -2.07 -12.37 6.42
N LEU A 43 -1.16 -11.42 6.60
CA LEU A 43 -1.49 -10.11 7.18
C LEU A 43 -2.42 -9.29 6.29
N LEU A 44 -2.28 -9.39 4.97
CA LEU A 44 -3.08 -8.65 4.00
C LEU A 44 -4.50 -9.22 3.85
N ARG A 45 -4.65 -10.54 3.98
CA ARG A 45 -5.89 -11.28 3.69
C ARG A 45 -7.17 -10.69 4.31
N PRO A 46 -7.20 -10.27 5.59
CA PRO A 46 -8.41 -9.70 6.20
C PRO A 46 -8.88 -8.38 5.58
N TRP A 47 -7.97 -7.67 4.90
CA TRP A 47 -8.22 -6.34 4.35
C TRP A 47 -8.67 -6.36 2.89
N LEU A 48 -8.58 -7.51 2.22
CA LEU A 48 -8.97 -7.65 0.82
C LEU A 48 -10.48 -7.45 0.68
N GLY A 49 -10.88 -6.35 0.05
CA GLY A 49 -12.27 -5.96 -0.14
C GLY A 49 -12.90 -5.22 1.06
N ALA A 50 -12.14 -4.92 2.11
CA ALA A 50 -12.62 -4.12 3.23
C ALA A 50 -12.85 -2.66 2.78
N PRO A 51 -14.08 -2.11 2.89
CA PRO A 51 -14.44 -0.81 2.33
C PRO A 51 -13.69 0.36 2.98
N GLU A 52 -13.22 0.20 4.22
CA GLU A 52 -12.48 1.20 4.97
C GLU A 52 -10.97 1.14 4.76
N PHE A 53 -10.46 0.17 3.99
CA PHE A 53 -9.03 -0.05 3.85
C PHE A 53 -8.36 1.00 2.96
N LEU A 54 -8.94 1.28 1.80
CA LEU A 54 -8.48 2.31 0.86
C LEU A 54 -9.44 3.49 0.85
N THR A 55 -8.90 4.70 0.72
CA THR A 55 -9.72 5.89 0.50
C THR A 55 -10.21 5.95 -0.95
N PRO A 56 -11.29 6.69 -1.26
CA PRO A 56 -11.75 6.89 -2.64
C PRO A 56 -10.64 7.36 -3.58
N GLU A 57 -9.78 8.27 -3.12
CA GLU A 57 -8.66 8.81 -3.92
C GLU A 57 -7.60 7.75 -4.23
N GLN A 58 -7.41 6.75 -3.36
CA GLN A 58 -6.47 5.63 -3.55
C GLN A 58 -7.02 4.53 -4.47
N MET A 59 -8.31 4.62 -4.83
CA MET A 59 -9.00 3.74 -5.76
C MET A 59 -9.29 4.43 -7.10
N GLU A 60 -8.99 5.73 -7.23
CA GLU A 60 -9.30 6.49 -8.44
C GLU A 60 -8.47 5.95 -9.63
N PRO A 61 -9.12 5.51 -10.72
CA PRO A 61 -8.42 5.06 -11.91
C PRO A 61 -7.86 6.24 -12.71
N THR A 62 -6.96 5.95 -13.66
CA THR A 62 -6.54 6.92 -14.68
C THR A 62 -7.03 6.47 -16.05
N LEU A 63 -7.46 7.41 -16.89
CA LEU A 63 -7.91 7.11 -18.25
C LEU A 63 -6.78 6.60 -19.16
N ASP A 64 -5.52 6.87 -18.78
CA ASP A 64 -4.33 6.55 -19.58
C ASP A 64 -3.78 5.13 -19.32
N GLY A 65 -4.44 4.32 -18.48
CA GLY A 65 -4.08 2.92 -18.23
C GLY A 65 -4.02 2.56 -16.73
N TYR A 66 -3.20 1.54 -16.40
CA TYR A 66 -3.01 1.10 -15.02
C TYR A 66 -2.44 2.25 -14.17
N CYS A 67 -3.06 2.50 -13.02
CA CYS A 67 -2.58 3.50 -12.07
C CYS A 67 -1.97 2.83 -10.84
N GLN A 68 -0.86 3.39 -10.36
CA GLN A 68 -0.25 3.04 -9.09
C GLN A 68 -0.35 4.21 -8.13
N HIS A 69 -1.06 4.02 -7.02
CA HIS A 69 -1.04 4.96 -5.90
C HIS A 69 -0.07 4.44 -4.85
N VAL A 70 1.04 5.17 -4.64
CA VAL A 70 1.98 4.86 -3.55
C VAL A 70 1.32 5.20 -2.23
N LEU A 71 1.08 4.18 -1.40
CA LEU A 71 0.43 4.32 -0.10
C LEU A 71 1.47 4.52 1.01
N HIS A 72 2.61 3.82 0.88
CA HIS A 72 3.70 3.87 1.84
C HIS A 72 5.04 3.51 1.19
N VAL A 73 6.10 4.20 1.61
CA VAL A 73 7.48 3.83 1.34
C VAL A 73 8.19 3.80 2.67
N GLU A 74 8.77 2.66 3.04
CA GLU A 74 9.54 2.56 4.27
C GLU A 74 10.80 3.42 4.18
N SER A 75 11.14 4.12 5.27
CA SER A 75 12.23 5.10 5.27
C SER A 75 13.61 4.50 4.98
N ASP A 76 13.80 3.22 5.30
CA ASP A 76 15.02 2.46 5.02
C ASP A 76 15.01 1.77 3.64
N GLY A 77 13.93 1.92 2.87
CA GLY A 77 13.76 1.31 1.54
C GLY A 77 13.45 -0.19 1.57
N SER A 78 13.18 -0.78 2.73
CA SER A 78 12.98 -2.23 2.87
C SER A 78 11.68 -2.75 2.25
N PHE A 79 10.63 -1.92 2.19
CA PHE A 79 9.39 -2.25 1.48
C PHE A 79 8.59 -1.01 1.07
N SER A 80 7.61 -1.22 0.19
CA SER A 80 6.60 -0.24 -0.19
C SER A 80 5.23 -0.89 -0.29
N VAL A 81 4.17 -0.12 -0.03
CA VAL A 81 2.78 -0.53 -0.24
C VAL A 81 2.16 0.33 -1.33
N VAL A 82 1.56 -0.30 -2.34
CA VAL A 82 0.93 0.37 -3.48
C VAL A 82 -0.50 -0.16 -3.69
N SER A 83 -1.41 0.74 -4.07
CA SER A 83 -2.72 0.38 -4.64
C SER A 83 -2.59 0.37 -6.15
N LEU A 84 -2.97 -0.74 -6.77
CA LEU A 84 -2.99 -0.92 -8.22
C LEU A 84 -4.44 -0.89 -8.71
N VAL A 85 -4.78 0.12 -9.50
CA VAL A 85 -6.12 0.28 -10.05
C VAL A 85 -6.10 -0.11 -11.53
N TRP A 86 -6.92 -1.10 -11.85
CA TRP A 86 -7.12 -1.61 -13.20
C TRP A 86 -8.54 -1.27 -13.64
N LEU A 87 -8.67 -0.52 -14.73
CA LEU A 87 -9.92 -0.48 -15.47
C LEU A 87 -10.03 -1.76 -16.32
N PRO A 88 -11.24 -2.17 -16.72
CA PRO A 88 -11.39 -3.27 -17.65
C PRO A 88 -10.68 -2.97 -18.99
N GLY A 89 -9.69 -3.77 -19.36
CA GLY A 89 -8.97 -3.70 -20.64
C GLY A 89 -7.54 -3.20 -20.52
#